data_AF-A0A523XAG8-F1
#
_entry.id   AF-A0A523XAG8-F1
#
_cell.length_a   1.000
_cell.length_b   1.000
_cell.length_c   1.000
_cell.angle_alpha   90.00
_cell.angle_beta   90.00
_cell.angle_gamma   90.00
#
_symmetry.space_group_name_H-M   'P 1'
#
loop_
_entity.id
_entity.type
_entity.pdbx_description
1 polymer ?
#
loop_
_entity_poly.entity_id
_entity_poly.type
_entity_poly.pdbx_seq_one_letter_code
_entity_poly.pdbx_strand_id
1 'polypeptide(L)'
;VKKKLRNYSERYNAENLRIILQGIYRGMKHEEVLSRLVPVSDYSIDYYSRLLNMSIDEIITIQKNRILQKDLRRANEEFKTSGRFTPLESAIDQYVYSILPKVSKHYEAYVNMKSILALCRCIALKVPAYRYILPNRFIAKGLKASSIQEVLEIYNYAPYRTVFAKYIGTKDVPLHELEFAVERYLLNYWRKTFRYGTVLQMDALIGFFELKLAETMDVIRIIVGISAGFSEKEIRENLLYYGSL
;
A
#
# COMPACT_ATOMS: atom_id res chain seq x y z
N VAL A 1 5.53 -22.93 4.38
CA VAL A 1 6.49 -22.05 3.68
C VAL A 1 6.06 -21.72 2.24
N LYS A 2 5.99 -22.69 1.31
CA LYS A 2 5.59 -22.45 -0.11
C LYS A 2 4.30 -21.62 -0.30
N LYS A 3 3.23 -21.93 0.44
CA LYS A 3 1.97 -21.15 0.40
C LYS A 3 2.15 -19.68 0.84
N LYS A 4 3.01 -19.40 1.83
CA LYS A 4 3.29 -18.04 2.29
C LYS A 4 4.10 -17.25 1.26
N LEU A 5 5.11 -17.89 0.66
CA LEU A 5 5.88 -17.30 -0.44
C LEU A 5 5.01 -16.98 -1.65
N ARG A 6 4.11 -17.91 -2.02
CA ARG A 6 3.14 -17.66 -3.08
C ARG A 6 2.25 -16.46 -2.76
N ASN A 7 1.64 -16.42 -1.57
CA ASN A 7 0.84 -15.26 -1.14
C ASN A 7 1.65 -13.96 -1.11
N TYR A 8 2.96 -14.02 -0.83
CA TYR A 8 3.85 -12.86 -0.88
C TYR A 8 4.12 -12.43 -2.34
N SER A 9 4.37 -13.36 -3.26
CA SER A 9 4.49 -13.10 -4.70
C SER A 9 3.21 -12.49 -5.29
N GLU A 10 2.04 -12.96 -4.85
CA GLU A 10 0.73 -12.42 -5.29
C GLU A 10 0.57 -10.91 -4.98
N ARG A 11 1.27 -10.36 -3.98
CA ARG A 11 1.32 -8.91 -3.75
C ARG A 11 1.92 -8.19 -4.96
N TYR A 12 3.02 -8.73 -5.50
CA TYR A 12 3.70 -8.15 -6.66
C TYR A 12 2.93 -8.41 -7.96
N ASN A 13 2.23 -9.54 -8.08
CA ASN A 13 1.30 -9.75 -9.19
C ASN A 13 0.22 -8.65 -9.21
N ALA A 14 -0.36 -8.34 -8.04
CA ALA A 14 -1.38 -7.31 -7.88
C ALA A 14 -0.82 -5.90 -8.14
N GLU A 15 0.41 -5.62 -7.71
CA GLU A 15 1.07 -4.33 -7.97
C GLU A 15 1.41 -4.15 -9.46
N ASN A 16 1.93 -5.18 -10.12
CA ASN A 16 2.13 -5.14 -11.57
C ASN A 16 0.82 -4.96 -12.32
N LEU A 17 -0.27 -5.59 -11.88
CA LEU A 17 -1.60 -5.34 -12.44
C LEU A 17 -2.02 -3.87 -12.28
N ARG A 18 -1.77 -3.25 -11.13
CA ARG A 18 -2.01 -1.81 -10.92
C ARG A 18 -1.23 -0.98 -11.94
N ILE A 19 0.06 -1.26 -12.10
CA ILE A 19 0.95 -0.54 -13.04
C ILE A 19 0.43 -0.67 -14.48
N ILE A 20 0.02 -1.87 -14.91
CA ILE A 20 -0.57 -2.08 -16.23
C ILE A 20 -1.85 -1.27 -16.41
N LEU A 21 -2.79 -1.37 -15.47
CA LEU A 21 -4.07 -0.68 -15.56
C LEU A 21 -3.90 0.86 -15.52
N GLN A 22 -2.97 1.37 -14.71
CA GLN A 22 -2.60 2.80 -14.71
C GLN A 22 -1.98 3.22 -16.05
N GLY A 23 -1.12 2.39 -16.62
CA GLY A 23 -0.49 2.63 -17.92
C GLY A 23 -1.53 2.79 -19.02
N ILE A 24 -2.51 1.88 -19.08
CA ILE A 24 -3.63 1.93 -20.02
C ILE A 24 -4.47 3.19 -19.78
N TYR A 25 -4.86 3.44 -18.53
CA TYR A 25 -5.67 4.60 -18.15
C TYR A 25 -5.02 5.94 -18.56
N ARG A 26 -3.70 6.05 -18.42
CA ARG A 26 -2.93 7.27 -18.72
C ARG A 26 -2.43 7.35 -20.16
N GLY A 27 -2.68 6.33 -20.99
CA GLY A 27 -2.15 6.27 -22.36
C GLY A 27 -0.62 6.24 -22.42
N MET A 28 0.03 5.64 -21.43
CA MET A 28 1.50 5.57 -21.37
C MET A 28 2.06 4.64 -22.44
N LYS A 29 3.30 4.89 -22.86
CA LYS A 29 4.00 4.02 -23.82
C LYS A 29 4.29 2.66 -23.18
N HIS A 30 4.22 1.59 -23.97
CA HIS A 30 4.42 0.22 -23.48
C HIS A 30 5.76 0.05 -22.76
N GLU A 31 6.85 0.49 -23.37
CA GLU A 31 8.20 0.41 -22.78
C GLU A 31 8.29 1.09 -21.42
N GLU A 32 7.66 2.27 -21.29
CA GLU A 32 7.62 3.02 -20.04
C GLU A 32 6.88 2.23 -18.95
N VAL A 33 5.74 1.63 -19.28
CA VAL A 33 4.97 0.83 -18.31
C VAL A 33 5.73 -0.45 -17.92
N LEU A 34 6.30 -1.16 -18.90
CA LEU A 34 7.05 -2.40 -18.67
C LEU A 34 8.30 -2.18 -17.82
N SER A 35 8.98 -1.04 -17.98
CA SER A 35 10.16 -0.67 -17.18
C SER A 35 9.86 -0.47 -15.69
N ARG A 36 8.58 -0.26 -15.32
CA ARG A 36 8.14 -0.04 -13.95
C ARG A 36 7.72 -1.33 -13.24
N LEU A 37 7.61 -2.44 -13.96
CA LEU A 37 7.16 -3.71 -13.39
C LEU A 37 8.15 -4.25 -12.36
N VAL A 38 7.61 -4.84 -11.30
CA VAL A 38 8.40 -5.52 -10.28
C VAL A 38 8.74 -6.93 -10.76
N PRO A 39 10.04 -7.29 -10.89
CA PRO A 39 10.46 -8.56 -11.49
C PRO A 39 10.32 -9.79 -10.57
N VAL A 40 9.64 -9.62 -9.42
CA VAL A 40 9.46 -10.68 -8.40
C VAL A 40 8.12 -11.42 -8.59
N SER A 41 7.28 -10.97 -9.52
CA SER A 41 5.98 -11.57 -9.83
C SER A 41 6.09 -12.96 -10.48
N ASP A 42 5.03 -13.75 -10.38
CA ASP A 42 4.95 -15.10 -10.98
C ASP A 42 4.84 -15.07 -12.52
N TYR A 43 4.53 -13.91 -13.10
CA TYR A 43 4.29 -13.74 -14.53
C TYR A 43 5.48 -13.10 -15.24
N SER A 44 5.70 -13.50 -16.50
CA SER A 44 6.76 -12.94 -17.35
C SER A 44 6.40 -11.54 -17.87
N ILE A 45 7.42 -10.81 -18.31
CA ILE A 45 7.25 -9.52 -19.00
C ILE A 45 6.35 -9.69 -20.23
N ASP A 46 6.47 -10.79 -20.99
CA ASP A 46 5.61 -11.07 -22.16
C ASP A 46 4.13 -11.26 -21.78
N TYR A 47 3.84 -11.78 -20.58
CA TYR A 47 2.48 -11.84 -20.09
C TYR A 47 1.92 -10.43 -19.88
N TYR A 48 2.66 -9.57 -19.18
CA TYR A 48 2.24 -8.18 -18.93
C TYR A 48 2.19 -7.34 -20.21
N SER A 49 3.11 -7.55 -21.15
CA SER A 49 3.10 -6.91 -22.46
C SER A 49 1.85 -7.29 -23.26
N ARG A 50 1.34 -8.52 -23.12
CA ARG A 50 0.06 -8.91 -23.73
C ARG A 50 -1.11 -8.18 -23.10
N LEU A 51 -1.10 -7.96 -21.78
CA LEU A 51 -2.15 -7.22 -21.09
C LEU A 51 -2.25 -5.76 -21.58
N LEU A 52 -1.13 -5.11 -21.91
CA LEU A 52 -1.15 -3.72 -22.42
C LEU A 52 -1.90 -3.57 -23.75
N ASN A 53 -2.05 -4.63 -24.52
CA ASN A 53 -2.83 -4.64 -25.76
C ASN A 53 -4.32 -4.91 -25.54
N MET A 54 -4.75 -5.09 -24.29
CA MET A 54 -6.14 -5.39 -23.92
C MET A 54 -6.82 -4.18 -23.29
N SER A 55 -8.13 -4.13 -23.39
CA SER A 55 -8.95 -3.22 -22.59
C SER A 55 -8.96 -3.62 -21.11
N ILE A 56 -9.27 -2.65 -20.24
CA ILE A 56 -9.42 -2.89 -18.80
C ILE A 56 -10.47 -3.99 -18.52
N ASP A 57 -11.58 -4.01 -19.26
CA ASP A 57 -12.63 -5.02 -19.15
C ASP A 57 -12.15 -6.45 -19.45
N GLU A 58 -11.34 -6.60 -20.50
CA GLU A 58 -10.75 -7.89 -20.88
C GLU A 58 -9.76 -8.37 -19.81
N ILE A 59 -8.89 -7.48 -19.33
CA ILE A 59 -7.91 -7.77 -18.28
C ILE A 59 -8.62 -8.26 -17.01
N ILE A 60 -9.70 -7.59 -16.60
CA ILE A 60 -10.51 -8.00 -15.45
C ILE A 60 -11.16 -9.37 -15.68
N THR A 61 -11.59 -9.64 -16.91
CA THR A 61 -12.27 -10.89 -17.27
C THR A 61 -11.36 -12.11 -17.24
N ILE A 62 -10.08 -11.95 -17.59
CA ILE A 62 -9.10 -13.06 -17.57
C ILE A 62 -8.44 -13.28 -16.20
N GLN A 63 -8.75 -12.48 -15.18
CA GLN A 63 -8.19 -12.63 -13.85
C GLN A 63 -8.52 -14.01 -13.25
N LYS A 64 -7.48 -14.79 -12.91
CA LYS A 64 -7.61 -16.14 -12.34
C LYS A 64 -8.16 -16.11 -10.92
N ASN A 65 -7.85 -15.06 -10.15
CA ASN A 65 -8.32 -14.93 -8.79
C ASN A 65 -9.75 -14.40 -8.77
N ARG A 66 -10.72 -15.25 -8.39
CA ARG A 66 -12.15 -14.91 -8.39
C ARG A 66 -12.53 -13.78 -7.44
N ILE A 67 -11.81 -13.62 -6.32
CA ILE A 67 -12.07 -12.55 -5.35
C ILE A 67 -11.64 -11.22 -5.97
N LEU A 68 -10.38 -11.12 -6.41
CA LEU A 68 -9.86 -9.93 -7.09
C LEU A 68 -10.70 -9.59 -8.34
N GLN A 69 -11.05 -10.58 -9.15
CA GLN A 69 -11.90 -10.39 -10.33
C GLN A 69 -13.23 -9.74 -9.97
N LYS A 70 -13.92 -10.24 -8.94
CA LYS A 70 -15.21 -9.72 -8.50
C LYS A 70 -15.09 -8.27 -8.03
N ASP A 71 -14.07 -7.99 -7.22
CA ASP A 71 -13.85 -6.66 -6.66
C ASP A 71 -13.48 -5.65 -7.76
N LEU A 72 -12.63 -6.05 -8.71
CA LEU A 72 -12.29 -5.26 -9.89
C LEU A 72 -13.51 -5.00 -10.79
N ARG A 73 -14.38 -5.99 -11.02
CA ARG A 73 -15.61 -5.77 -11.81
C ARG A 73 -16.48 -4.69 -11.19
N ARG A 74 -16.69 -4.74 -9.87
CA ARG A 74 -17.47 -3.71 -9.16
C ARG A 74 -16.80 -2.34 -9.27
N ALA A 75 -15.49 -2.26 -9.04
CA ALA A 75 -14.73 -1.03 -9.16
C ALA A 75 -14.72 -0.46 -10.58
N ASN A 76 -14.75 -1.33 -11.60
CA ASN A 76 -14.78 -0.94 -13.01
C ASN A 76 -16.09 -0.24 -13.40
N GLU A 77 -17.23 -0.66 -12.83
CA GLU A 77 -18.50 0.05 -13.03
C GLU A 77 -18.46 1.48 -12.46
N GLU A 78 -17.85 1.66 -11.28
CA GLU A 78 -17.63 2.99 -10.70
C GLU A 78 -16.62 3.80 -11.52
N PHE A 79 -15.56 3.18 -12.02
CA PHE A 79 -14.59 3.81 -12.92
C PHE A 79 -15.24 4.30 -14.21
N LYS A 80 -16.05 3.47 -14.88
CA LYS A 80 -16.78 3.84 -16.10
C LYS A 80 -17.73 5.02 -15.87
N THR A 81 -18.37 5.06 -14.71
CA THR A 81 -19.32 6.13 -14.35
C THR A 81 -18.61 7.42 -13.96
N SER A 82 -17.52 7.34 -13.19
CA SER A 82 -16.86 8.51 -12.60
C SER A 82 -15.66 9.02 -13.39
N GLY A 83 -15.09 8.22 -14.29
CA GLY A 83 -13.82 8.48 -14.99
C GLY A 83 -12.58 8.45 -14.09
N ARG A 84 -12.74 8.18 -12.78
CA ARG A 84 -11.65 8.18 -11.80
C ARG A 84 -11.09 6.79 -11.62
N PHE A 85 -9.78 6.64 -11.72
CA PHE A 85 -9.09 5.35 -11.61
C PHE A 85 -9.00 4.80 -10.18
N THR A 86 -9.17 5.67 -9.17
CA THR A 86 -9.06 5.34 -7.73
C THR A 86 -9.87 4.11 -7.26
N PRO A 87 -11.10 3.84 -7.74
CA PRO A 87 -11.83 2.63 -7.39
C PRO A 87 -11.07 1.35 -7.75
N LEU A 88 -10.43 1.30 -8.92
CA LEU A 88 -9.64 0.13 -9.36
C LEU A 88 -8.40 -0.05 -8.49
N GLU A 89 -7.69 1.05 -8.17
CA GLU A 89 -6.56 1.02 -7.23
C GLU A 89 -6.97 0.47 -5.86
N SER A 90 -8.13 0.93 -5.38
CA SER A 90 -8.62 0.54 -4.07
C SER A 90 -9.06 -0.93 -4.01
N ALA A 91 -9.62 -1.46 -5.10
CA ALA A 91 -9.91 -2.89 -5.21
C ALA A 91 -8.62 -3.73 -5.15
N ILE A 92 -7.55 -3.27 -5.80
CA ILE A 92 -6.23 -3.91 -5.74
C ILE A 92 -5.65 -3.83 -4.32
N ASP A 93 -5.71 -2.65 -3.68
CA ASP A 93 -5.25 -2.45 -2.30
C ASP A 93 -5.99 -3.36 -1.31
N GLN A 94 -7.32 -3.45 -1.42
CA GLN A 94 -8.14 -4.32 -0.58
C GLN A 94 -7.78 -5.79 -0.77
N TYR A 95 -7.55 -6.20 -2.02
CA TYR A 95 -7.07 -7.55 -2.30
C TYR A 95 -5.71 -7.82 -1.64
N VAL A 96 -4.76 -6.90 -1.77
CA VAL A 96 -3.43 -6.99 -1.13
C VAL A 96 -3.56 -7.07 0.39
N TYR A 97 -4.38 -6.22 1.00
CA TYR A 97 -4.63 -6.24 2.45
C TYR A 97 -5.33 -7.54 2.91
N SER A 98 -6.05 -8.23 2.04
CA SER A 98 -6.65 -9.54 2.35
C SER A 98 -5.65 -10.72 2.30
N ILE A 99 -4.51 -10.56 1.61
CA ILE A 99 -3.50 -11.62 1.45
C ILE A 99 -2.35 -11.48 2.45
N LEU A 100 -1.90 -10.26 2.76
CA LEU A 100 -0.71 -10.03 3.58
C LEU A 100 -0.80 -10.63 5.00
N PRO A 101 -1.92 -10.53 5.75
CA PRO A 101 -2.05 -11.17 7.06
C PRO A 101 -1.93 -12.70 7.02
N LYS A 102 -2.18 -13.33 5.86
CA LYS A 102 -2.00 -14.78 5.67
C LYS A 102 -0.53 -15.16 5.49
N VAL A 103 0.34 -14.19 5.18
CA VAL A 103 1.80 -14.38 5.03
C VAL A 103 2.45 -14.34 6.41
N SER A 104 2.18 -13.28 7.18
CA SER A 104 2.74 -13.06 8.52
C SER A 104 1.73 -12.35 9.42
N LYS A 105 1.74 -12.69 10.72
CA LYS A 105 0.98 -11.93 11.72
C LYS A 105 1.45 -10.49 11.82
N HIS A 106 2.71 -10.21 11.49
CA HIS A 106 3.25 -8.85 11.47
C HIS A 106 2.53 -7.95 10.44
N TYR A 107 1.98 -8.53 9.37
CA TYR A 107 1.17 -7.79 8.41
C TYR A 107 -0.23 -7.42 8.92
N GLU A 108 -0.71 -8.00 10.01
CA GLU A 108 -1.99 -7.57 10.60
C GLU A 108 -1.88 -6.13 11.13
N ALA A 109 -0.79 -5.81 11.84
CA ALA A 109 -0.50 -4.46 12.28
C ALA A 109 -0.31 -3.50 11.08
N TYR A 110 0.34 -3.96 10.01
CA TYR A 110 0.48 -3.21 8.75
C TYR A 110 -0.87 -2.82 8.16
N VAL A 111 -1.76 -3.80 7.96
CA VAL A 111 -3.08 -3.58 7.37
C VAL A 111 -3.92 -2.65 8.25
N ASN A 112 -3.88 -2.84 9.57
CA ASN A 112 -4.62 -2.01 10.51
C ASN A 112 -4.14 -0.55 10.49
N MET A 113 -2.82 -0.31 10.50
CA MET A 113 -2.25 1.04 10.39
C MET A 113 -2.61 1.72 9.06
N LYS A 114 -2.50 1.00 7.93
CA LYS A 114 -2.88 1.52 6.61
C LYS A 114 -4.39 1.77 6.51
N SER A 115 -5.21 0.98 7.19
CA SER A 115 -6.67 1.20 7.26
C SER A 115 -7.02 2.45 8.06
N ILE A 116 -6.36 2.70 9.20
CA ILE A 116 -6.53 3.94 9.97
C ILE A 116 -6.16 5.15 9.11
N LEU A 117 -5.00 5.09 8.45
CA LEU A 117 -4.55 6.16 7.55
C LEU A 117 -5.55 6.39 6.41
N ALA A 118 -6.07 5.32 5.81
CA ALA A 118 -7.09 5.43 4.78
C ALA A 118 -8.35 6.12 5.31
N LEU A 119 -8.79 5.86 6.55
CA LEU A 119 -9.91 6.59 7.15
C LEU A 119 -9.60 8.08 7.27
N CYS A 120 -8.43 8.43 7.80
CA CYS A 120 -8.01 9.83 7.93
C CYS A 120 -8.02 10.55 6.57
N ARG A 121 -7.52 9.88 5.51
CA ARG A 121 -7.57 10.39 4.12
C ARG A 121 -9.01 10.54 3.61
N CYS A 122 -9.88 9.55 3.85
CA CYS A 122 -11.30 9.63 3.46
C CYS A 122 -12.00 10.84 4.11
N ILE A 123 -11.75 11.07 5.39
CA ILE A 123 -12.32 12.21 6.14
C ILE A 123 -11.78 13.53 5.59
N ALA A 124 -10.46 13.63 5.40
CA ALA A 124 -9.83 14.84 4.87
C ALA A 124 -10.34 15.20 3.47
N LEU A 125 -10.54 14.20 2.61
CA LEU A 125 -11.02 14.37 1.24
C LEU A 125 -12.56 14.40 1.14
N LYS A 126 -13.28 14.23 2.26
CA LYS A 126 -14.75 14.14 2.33
C LYS A 126 -15.33 13.07 1.40
N VAL A 127 -14.64 11.93 1.26
CA VAL A 127 -15.10 10.79 0.44
C VAL A 127 -15.59 9.66 1.34
N PRO A 128 -16.68 8.94 0.98
CA PRO A 128 -17.18 7.86 1.82
C PRO A 128 -16.17 6.70 1.95
N ALA A 129 -15.81 6.37 3.20
CA ALA A 129 -14.77 5.39 3.50
C ALA A 129 -15.05 3.97 2.98
N TYR A 130 -16.32 3.58 2.85
CA TYR A 130 -16.71 2.26 2.33
C TYR A 130 -16.27 2.02 0.86
N ARG A 131 -15.93 3.09 0.12
CA ARG A 131 -15.41 2.96 -1.25
C ARG A 131 -13.97 2.48 -1.30
N TYR A 132 -13.19 2.81 -0.28
CA TYR A 132 -11.74 2.59 -0.30
C TYR A 132 -11.27 1.58 0.74
N ILE A 133 -12.08 1.32 1.76
CA ILE A 133 -11.75 0.40 2.85
C ILE A 133 -12.79 -0.70 2.91
N LEU A 134 -12.34 -1.95 2.86
CA LEU A 134 -13.20 -3.10 3.13
C LEU A 134 -13.56 -3.12 4.62
N PRO A 135 -14.86 -3.00 5.00
CA PRO A 135 -15.24 -3.01 6.41
C PRO A 135 -14.86 -4.34 7.07
N ASN A 136 -14.15 -4.25 8.18
CA ASN A 136 -13.81 -5.38 9.04
C ASN A 136 -14.06 -5.01 10.51
N ARG A 137 -13.98 -5.99 11.41
CA ARG A 137 -14.26 -5.77 12.85
C ARG A 137 -13.38 -4.68 13.47
N PHE A 138 -12.15 -4.52 12.97
CA PHE A 138 -11.19 -3.53 13.46
C PHE A 138 -11.59 -2.10 13.07
N ILE A 139 -11.92 -1.88 11.79
CA ILE A 139 -12.18 -0.56 11.23
C ILE A 139 -13.64 -0.09 11.43
N ALA A 140 -14.54 -1.00 11.78
CA ALA A 140 -15.98 -0.74 11.87
C ALA A 140 -16.35 0.44 12.78
N LYS A 141 -15.62 0.64 13.89
CA LYS A 141 -15.85 1.77 14.80
C LYS A 141 -15.41 3.10 14.16
N GLY A 142 -14.24 3.12 13.51
CA GLY A 142 -13.71 4.30 12.83
C GLY A 142 -14.50 4.73 11.59
N LEU A 143 -15.27 3.83 10.96
CA LEU A 143 -16.11 4.19 9.80
C LEU A 143 -17.21 5.21 10.12
N LYS A 144 -17.61 5.33 11.39
CA LYS A 144 -18.61 6.31 11.84
C LYS A 144 -18.00 7.63 12.28
N ALA A 145 -16.68 7.72 12.33
CA ALA A 145 -15.99 8.91 12.79
C ALA A 145 -16.21 10.09 11.82
N SER A 146 -16.46 11.26 12.40
CA SER A 146 -16.74 12.52 11.71
C SER A 146 -15.50 13.37 11.50
N SER A 147 -14.43 13.12 12.25
CA SER A 147 -13.19 13.89 12.22
C SER A 147 -11.95 12.98 12.31
N ILE A 148 -10.81 13.49 11.84
CA ILE A 148 -9.52 12.78 11.98
C ILE A 148 -9.19 12.57 13.46
N GLN A 149 -9.45 13.56 14.31
CA GLN A 149 -9.20 13.46 15.75
C GLN A 149 -9.99 12.32 16.40
N GLU A 150 -11.27 12.18 16.06
CA GLU A 150 -12.10 11.08 16.54
C GLU A 150 -11.53 9.71 16.10
N VAL A 151 -11.03 9.59 14.86
CA VAL A 151 -10.34 8.37 14.42
C VAL A 151 -9.10 8.09 15.27
N LEU A 152 -8.24 9.10 15.48
CA LEU A 152 -7.01 8.92 16.26
C LEU A 152 -7.31 8.55 17.72
N GLU A 153 -8.36 9.12 18.31
CA GLU A 153 -8.83 8.80 19.66
C GLU A 153 -9.38 7.37 19.76
N ILE A 154 -10.22 6.95 18.81
CA ILE A 154 -10.76 5.57 18.74
C ILE A 154 -9.62 4.54 18.73
N TYR A 155 -8.54 4.83 17.99
CA TYR A 155 -7.39 3.94 17.85
C TYR A 155 -6.23 4.26 18.82
N ASN A 156 -6.46 5.05 19.87
CA ASN A 156 -5.45 5.41 20.86
C ASN A 156 -5.15 4.30 21.90
N TYR A 157 -4.76 3.12 21.42
CA TYR A 157 -4.34 1.99 22.25
C TYR A 157 -3.16 1.26 21.62
N ALA A 158 -2.47 0.42 22.39
CA ALA A 158 -1.32 -0.31 21.88
C ALA A 158 -1.72 -1.30 20.76
N PRO A 159 -0.95 -1.43 19.66
CA PRO A 159 0.31 -0.73 19.38
C PRO A 159 0.16 0.65 18.71
N TYR A 160 -1.02 0.97 18.19
CA TYR A 160 -1.31 2.15 17.35
C TYR A 160 -1.01 3.49 18.05
N ARG A 161 -1.22 3.56 19.37
CA ARG A 161 -0.87 4.70 20.23
C ARG A 161 0.54 5.22 19.98
N THR A 162 1.52 4.33 19.77
CA THR A 162 2.93 4.72 19.58
C THR A 162 3.16 5.61 18.37
N VAL A 163 2.28 5.54 17.36
CA VAL A 163 2.35 6.32 16.13
C VAL A 163 1.45 7.54 16.21
N PHE A 164 0.22 7.34 16.68
CA PHE A 164 -0.86 8.32 16.53
C PHE A 164 -1.01 9.30 17.70
N ALA A 165 -0.55 8.95 18.90
CA ALA A 165 -0.77 9.78 20.09
C ALA A 165 -0.23 11.21 19.95
N LYS A 166 0.89 11.38 19.23
CA LYS A 166 1.52 12.69 19.01
C LYS A 166 0.70 13.65 18.14
N TYR A 167 -0.31 13.15 17.42
CA TYR A 167 -1.17 13.96 16.56
C TYR A 167 -2.54 14.26 17.19
N ILE A 168 -2.83 13.67 18.35
CA ILE A 168 -4.09 13.92 19.07
C ILE A 168 -4.07 15.35 19.62
N GLY A 169 -5.16 16.10 19.40
CA GLY A 169 -5.27 17.51 19.79
C GLY A 169 -4.62 18.51 18.82
N THR A 170 -4.00 18.04 17.73
CA THR A 170 -3.49 18.91 16.67
C THR A 170 -4.64 19.37 15.78
N LYS A 171 -4.80 20.70 15.62
CA LYS A 171 -5.91 21.30 14.85
C LYS A 171 -5.94 20.83 13.39
N ASP A 172 -4.78 20.86 12.74
CA ASP A 172 -4.60 20.42 11.35
C ASP A 172 -3.57 19.28 11.33
N VAL A 173 -4.06 18.03 11.33
CA VAL A 173 -3.17 16.86 11.32
C VAL A 173 -2.49 16.75 9.95
N PRO A 174 -1.16 16.90 9.85
CA PRO A 174 -0.46 16.78 8.58
C PRO A 174 -0.46 15.32 8.12
N LEU A 175 -1.31 15.01 7.12
CA LEU A 175 -1.45 13.64 6.60
C LEU A 175 -0.13 13.06 6.11
N HIS A 176 0.70 13.87 5.44
CA HIS A 176 2.02 13.45 4.98
C HIS A 176 2.90 12.96 6.13
N GLU A 177 3.00 13.71 7.22
CA GLU A 177 3.79 13.28 8.38
C GLU A 177 3.21 12.04 9.06
N LEU A 178 1.87 11.94 9.10
CA LEU A 178 1.17 10.76 9.62
C LEU A 178 1.54 9.51 8.83
N GLU A 179 1.60 9.63 7.49
CA GLU A 179 2.03 8.56 6.59
C GLU A 179 3.46 8.13 6.86
N PHE A 180 4.38 9.08 6.94
CA PHE A 180 5.77 8.82 7.28
C PHE A 180 5.93 8.18 8.66
N ALA A 181 5.15 8.62 9.66
CA ALA A 181 5.17 8.03 10.99
C ALA A 181 4.72 6.55 10.98
N VAL A 182 3.66 6.24 10.23
CA VAL A 182 3.19 4.86 10.02
C VAL A 182 4.28 4.02 9.34
N GLU A 183 4.86 4.51 8.25
CA GLU A 183 5.87 3.77 7.49
C GLU A 183 7.14 3.52 8.30
N ARG A 184 7.65 4.53 9.00
CA ARG A 184 8.80 4.38 9.91
C ARG A 184 8.53 3.41 11.05
N TYR A 185 7.31 3.41 11.61
CA TYR A 185 6.94 2.44 12.64
C TYR A 185 6.98 1.00 12.11
N LEU A 186 6.42 0.79 10.92
CA LEU A 186 6.38 -0.53 10.28
C LEU A 186 7.78 -1.03 9.92
N LEU A 187 8.66 -0.16 9.42
CA LEU A 187 10.06 -0.50 9.15
C LEU A 187 10.82 -0.86 10.43
N ASN A 188 10.64 -0.08 11.50
CA ASN A 188 11.22 -0.39 12.79
C ASN A 188 10.72 -1.71 13.37
N TYR A 189 9.45 -2.05 13.11
CA TYR A 189 8.87 -3.32 13.49
C TYR A 189 9.58 -4.49 12.77
N TRP A 190 9.79 -4.39 11.46
CA TRP A 190 10.58 -5.37 10.69
C TRP A 190 12.05 -5.45 11.16
N ARG A 191 12.67 -4.32 11.51
CA ARG A 191 14.04 -4.30 12.05
C ARG A 191 14.15 -5.07 13.36
N LYS A 192 13.13 -5.00 14.21
CA LYS A 192 13.08 -5.77 15.48
C LYS A 192 12.98 -7.27 15.24
N THR A 193 12.35 -7.71 14.15
CA THR A 193 12.26 -9.14 13.79
C THR A 193 13.64 -9.80 13.67
N PHE A 194 14.66 -9.06 13.21
CA PHE A 194 16.05 -9.56 13.12
C PHE A 194 16.78 -9.63 14.45
N ARG A 195 16.36 -8.87 15.47
CA ARG A 195 17.03 -8.84 16.78
C ARG A 195 16.57 -9.97 17.70
N TYR A 196 15.31 -10.40 17.56
CA TYR A 196 14.66 -11.33 18.49
C TYR A 196 14.22 -12.64 17.83
N GLY A 197 14.16 -12.71 16.49
CA GLY A 197 13.74 -13.89 15.76
C GLY A 197 14.88 -14.88 15.52
N THR A 198 14.56 -16.17 15.51
CA THR A 198 15.46 -17.18 14.95
C THR A 198 15.63 -16.89 13.46
N VAL A 199 16.89 -16.79 13.01
CA VAL A 199 17.33 -16.40 11.64
C VAL A 199 16.67 -17.23 10.51
N LEU A 200 16.04 -18.36 10.85
CA LEU A 200 15.43 -19.31 9.91
C LEU A 200 13.89 -19.18 9.76
N GLN A 201 13.28 -18.12 10.29
CA GLN A 201 11.84 -17.88 10.15
C GLN A 201 11.50 -17.06 8.90
N MET A 202 10.37 -17.37 8.26
CA MET A 202 9.84 -16.63 7.09
C MET A 202 9.76 -15.11 7.31
N ASP A 203 9.56 -14.68 8.55
CA ASP A 203 9.45 -13.27 8.91
C ASP A 203 10.78 -12.52 8.78
N ALA A 204 11.93 -13.20 8.94
CA ALA A 204 13.24 -12.62 8.69
C ALA A 204 13.46 -12.37 7.19
N LEU A 205 13.05 -13.31 6.33
CA LEU A 205 13.12 -13.13 4.87
C LEU A 205 12.21 -11.99 4.41
N ILE A 206 10.98 -11.92 4.91
CA ILE A 206 10.05 -10.83 4.59
C ILE A 206 10.60 -9.49 5.10
N GLY A 207 11.08 -9.44 6.34
CA GLY A 207 11.70 -8.25 6.89
C GLY A 207 12.87 -7.77 6.03
N PHE A 208 13.63 -8.68 5.43
CA PHE A 208 14.77 -8.32 4.58
C PHE A 208 14.28 -7.64 3.31
N PHE A 209 13.29 -8.22 2.64
CA PHE A 209 12.69 -7.63 1.45
C PHE A 209 12.02 -6.28 1.73
N GLU A 210 11.26 -6.13 2.82
CA GLU A 210 10.63 -4.85 3.15
C GLU A 210 11.67 -3.76 3.47
N LEU A 211 12.75 -4.09 4.19
CA LEU A 211 13.84 -3.14 4.46
C LEU A 211 14.59 -2.76 3.17
N LYS A 212 14.87 -3.72 2.30
CA LYS A 212 15.53 -3.46 1.00
C LYS A 212 14.65 -2.67 0.04
N LEU A 213 13.34 -2.89 0.06
CA LEU A 213 12.40 -2.06 -0.69
C LEU A 213 12.43 -0.61 -0.19
N ALA A 214 12.43 -0.40 1.13
CA ALA A 214 12.51 0.94 1.70
C ALA A 214 13.83 1.66 1.36
N GLU A 215 14.95 0.95 1.38
CA GLU A 215 16.25 1.48 0.95
C GLU A 215 16.23 1.90 -0.52
N THR A 216 15.64 1.08 -1.40
CA THR A 216 15.49 1.39 -2.83
C THR A 216 14.58 2.61 -3.04
N MET A 217 13.48 2.71 -2.28
CA MET A 217 12.60 3.88 -2.31
C MET A 217 13.33 5.16 -1.87
N ASP A 218 14.21 5.08 -0.86
CA ASP A 218 15.01 6.23 -0.44
C ASP A 218 15.99 6.69 -1.53
N VAL A 219 16.63 5.77 -2.25
CA VAL A 219 17.47 6.12 -3.41
C VAL A 219 16.64 6.84 -4.48
N ILE A 220 15.44 6.34 -4.79
CA ILE A 220 14.53 7.00 -5.74
C ILE A 220 14.16 8.41 -5.24
N ARG A 221 13.82 8.55 -3.96
CA ARG A 221 13.48 9.86 -3.36
C ARG A 221 14.65 10.83 -3.43
N ILE A 222 15.89 10.37 -3.24
CA ILE A 222 17.08 11.20 -3.38
C ILE A 222 17.21 11.68 -4.83
N ILE A 223 17.10 10.78 -5.80
CA ILE A 223 17.20 11.11 -7.23
C ILE A 223 16.11 12.11 -7.64
N VAL A 224 14.85 11.84 -7.27
CA VAL A 224 13.71 12.73 -7.54
C VAL A 224 13.90 14.07 -6.83
N GLY A 225 14.36 14.04 -5.59
CA GLY A 225 14.63 15.23 -4.78
C GLY A 225 15.66 16.16 -5.42
N ILE A 226 16.79 15.60 -5.85
CA ILE A 226 17.86 16.30 -6.57
C ILE A 226 17.32 16.85 -7.89
N SER A 227 16.60 16.03 -8.66
CA SER A 227 16.05 16.44 -9.96
C SER A 227 15.01 17.56 -9.84
N ALA A 228 14.29 17.63 -8.72
CA ALA A 228 13.29 18.65 -8.47
C ALA A 228 13.86 19.91 -7.77
N GLY A 229 15.16 19.93 -7.46
CA GLY A 229 15.84 21.08 -6.86
C GLY A 229 15.59 21.26 -5.36
N PHE A 230 15.18 20.21 -4.64
CA PHE A 230 15.04 20.27 -3.19
C PHE A 230 16.40 20.36 -2.48
N SER A 231 16.42 20.99 -1.30
CA SER A 231 17.62 21.07 -0.47
C SER A 231 17.97 19.70 0.14
N GLU A 232 19.25 19.51 0.47
CA GLU A 232 19.72 18.28 1.13
C GLU A 232 18.94 17.99 2.42
N LYS A 233 18.62 19.03 3.19
CA LYS A 233 17.86 18.90 4.44
C LYS A 233 16.45 18.37 4.19
N GLU A 234 15.72 18.93 3.24
CA GLU A 234 14.37 18.49 2.88
C GLU A 234 14.37 17.04 2.37
N ILE A 235 15.37 16.66 1.56
CA ILE A 235 15.50 15.28 1.08
C ILE A 235 15.71 14.33 2.26
N ARG A 236 16.64 14.64 3.17
CA ARG A 236 16.94 13.81 4.35
C ARG A 236 15.74 13.62 5.27
N GLU A 237 14.96 14.68 5.51
CA GLU A 237 13.76 14.62 6.37
C GLU A 237 12.67 13.70 5.79
N ASN A 238 12.64 13.53 4.47
CA ASN A 238 11.68 12.70 3.73
C ASN A 238 12.23 11.30 3.38
N LEU A 239 13.33 10.85 4.00
CA LEU A 239 13.79 9.46 3.89
C LEU A 239 13.07 8.56 4.90
N LEU A 240 12.80 7.32 4.50
CA LEU A 240 12.16 6.30 5.32
C LEU A 240 13.17 5.45 6.06
N TYR A 241 14.05 4.76 5.33
CA TYR A 241 15.05 3.86 5.89
C TYR A 241 16.14 4.66 6.58
N TYR A 242 16.81 5.55 5.85
CA TYR A 242 17.89 6.37 6.40
C TYR A 242 17.38 7.43 7.39
N GLY A 243 16.13 7.88 7.26
CA GLY A 243 15.47 8.74 8.25
C GLY A 243 14.99 8.01 9.51
N SER A 244 15.15 6.67 9.57
CA SER A 244 14.79 5.84 10.72
C SER A 244 16.01 5.23 11.44
N LEU A 245 17.21 5.45 10.91
CA LEU A 245 18.49 5.08 11.54
C LEU A 245 18.80 6.04 12.69
#